data_AF-A0A7S2EIK2-F1
#
_entry.id   AF-A0A7S2EIK2-F1
#
_cell.length_a   1.000
_cell.length_b   1.000
_cell.length_c   1.000
_cell.angle_alpha   90.00
_cell.angle_beta   90.00
_cell.angle_gamma   90.00
#
_symmetry.space_group_name_H-M   'P 1'
#
loop_
_entity.id
_entity.type
_entity.pdbx_description
1 polymer ?
#
loop_
_entity_poly.entity_id
_entity_poly.type
_entity_poly.pdbx_seq_one_letter_code
_entity_poly.pdbx_strand_id
1 'polypeptide(L)'
;MKAFSPPTSSTTSLLFFIITASNLLTNVNAGNIQLCAKTSHSNEPIQNAIVNCYDHDWFFDDDDFMTSGTTDQDGCVHLSYRNKSTRWYEPHKWWDEGTSTKPDIFCEVSGECLQPTNTNVKKKHNQNSLADFGTIFVEENNNFCGKGNWNGCGQRELPGWIQHAADSISGFQDQCNLHDVCYSNCDKTRTQCENEFRKDMFGVCNGDWSCEFLADLFHTGVTELGEDSCLADRKRAQCSDDGQNKCFQ
;
A
#
# COMPACT_ATOMS: atom_id res chain seq x y z
N MET A 1 85.13 7.64 40.12
CA MET A 1 85.48 7.38 38.71
C MET A 1 84.56 6.30 38.17
N LYS A 2 84.13 6.46 36.91
CA LYS A 2 83.21 5.60 36.12
C LYS A 2 81.73 5.75 36.47
N ALA A 3 80.79 5.82 35.53
CA ALA A 3 80.85 6.13 34.10
C ALA A 3 79.40 6.50 33.71
N PHE A 4 79.25 7.53 32.88
CA PHE A 4 77.99 7.93 32.28
C PHE A 4 77.59 6.87 31.23
N SER A 5 76.35 6.40 31.24
CA SER A 5 75.78 5.60 30.15
C SER A 5 74.46 6.23 29.66
N PRO A 6 74.19 6.19 28.35
CA PRO A 6 73.22 7.05 27.69
C PRO A 6 71.78 6.47 27.71
N PRO A 7 70.75 7.28 27.44
CA PRO A 7 69.38 6.81 27.37
C PRO A 7 69.10 6.14 26.02
N THR A 8 68.56 4.93 26.04
CA THR A 8 68.09 4.24 24.83
C THR A 8 66.56 4.31 24.73
N SER A 9 66.15 4.72 23.54
CA SER A 9 64.81 5.04 23.04
C SER A 9 63.78 3.91 23.07
N SER A 10 62.52 4.35 23.22
CA SER A 10 61.37 4.07 22.35
C SER A 10 61.03 2.62 21.99
N THR A 11 59.92 2.13 22.54
CA THR A 11 58.96 1.27 21.82
C THR A 11 57.54 1.61 22.25
N THR A 12 57.01 2.69 21.68
CA THR A 12 55.56 2.90 21.57
C THR A 12 55.05 2.19 20.32
N SER A 13 53.89 1.54 20.46
CA SER A 13 52.95 1.25 19.38
C SER A 13 53.29 0.09 18.44
N LEU A 14 52.57 -1.02 18.59
CA LEU A 14 51.85 -1.63 17.46
C LEU A 14 50.80 -2.59 18.02
N LEU A 15 49.68 -2.71 17.31
CA LEU A 15 48.50 -3.55 17.57
C LEU A 15 47.45 -2.89 18.46
N PHE A 16 46.57 -2.11 17.83
CA PHE A 16 45.11 -2.29 17.93
C PHE A 16 44.44 -1.23 17.05
N PHE A 17 44.42 -1.44 15.74
CA PHE A 17 43.37 -0.86 14.87
C PHE A 17 43.25 -1.77 13.65
N ILE A 18 42.66 -2.96 13.85
CA ILE A 18 41.96 -3.62 12.75
C ILE A 18 40.74 -2.74 12.50
N ILE A 19 40.86 -1.93 11.45
CA ILE A 19 39.81 -1.09 10.91
C ILE A 19 38.63 -1.99 10.61
N THR A 20 37.60 -1.92 11.46
CA THR A 20 36.24 -2.36 11.14
C THR A 20 35.68 -1.41 10.09
N ALA A 21 36.19 -1.49 8.86
CA ALA A 21 35.54 -0.97 7.67
C ALA A 21 34.45 -1.98 7.26
N SER A 22 33.55 -2.27 8.19
CA SER A 22 32.37 -3.08 7.93
C SER A 22 31.26 -2.12 7.56
N ASN A 23 31.07 -1.96 6.25
CA ASN A 23 29.75 -1.76 5.64
C ASN A 23 28.89 -0.62 6.23
N LEU A 24 29.41 0.60 6.34
CA LEU A 24 28.57 1.79 6.15
C LEU A 24 28.30 1.92 4.64
N LEU A 25 27.63 0.91 4.06
CA LEU A 25 26.85 1.12 2.86
C LEU A 25 25.70 2.01 3.34
N THR A 26 25.91 3.32 3.30
CA THR A 26 24.85 4.29 3.48
C THR A 26 23.79 3.91 2.46
N ASN A 27 22.64 3.41 2.94
CA ASN A 27 21.47 3.24 2.10
C ASN A 27 21.17 4.65 1.57
N VAL A 28 21.54 4.91 0.31
CA VAL A 28 21.31 6.21 -0.29
C VAL A 28 19.81 6.26 -0.57
N ASN A 29 19.09 7.00 0.29
CA ASN A 29 17.69 7.32 0.05
C ASN A 29 17.61 8.06 -1.29
N ALA A 30 16.71 7.61 -2.17
CA ALA A 30 16.46 8.25 -3.46
C ALA A 30 15.73 9.57 -3.27
N GLY A 31 14.68 9.54 -2.46
CA GLY A 31 13.88 10.71 -2.15
C GLY A 31 13.13 10.55 -0.84
N ASN A 32 12.40 11.59 -0.48
CA ASN A 32 11.57 11.63 0.72
C ASN A 32 10.14 11.96 0.33
N ILE A 33 9.19 11.41 1.09
CA ILE A 33 7.75 11.62 0.97
C ILE A 33 7.25 12.17 2.30
N GLN A 34 6.32 13.11 2.25
CA GLN A 34 5.58 13.60 3.40
C GLN A 34 4.10 13.64 3.08
N LEU A 35 3.28 13.20 4.03
CA LEU A 35 1.83 13.39 4.02
C LEU A 35 1.27 13.40 5.44
N CYS A 36 0.10 14.00 5.59
CA CYS A 36 -0.68 13.95 6.81
C CYS A 36 -2.09 13.43 6.51
N ALA A 37 -2.65 12.67 7.44
CA ALA A 37 -3.98 12.10 7.37
C ALA A 37 -4.87 12.72 8.44
N LYS A 38 -6.05 13.17 8.03
CA LYS A 38 -7.10 13.68 8.93
C LYS A 38 -8.43 13.02 8.60
N THR A 39 -9.29 12.89 9.60
CA THR A 39 -10.66 12.44 9.37
C THR A 39 -11.41 13.44 8.49
N SER A 40 -12.20 12.96 7.53
CA SER A 40 -12.97 13.81 6.63
C SER A 40 -14.06 14.61 7.34
N HIS A 41 -14.61 14.07 8.44
CA HIS A 41 -15.71 14.69 9.16
C HIS A 41 -15.24 15.66 10.25
N SER A 42 -14.33 15.23 11.11
CA SER A 42 -13.90 16.02 12.29
C SER A 42 -12.63 16.83 12.05
N ASN A 43 -11.91 16.62 10.94
CA ASN A 43 -10.59 17.21 10.68
C ASN A 43 -9.56 16.91 11.78
N GLU A 44 -9.76 15.81 12.52
CA GLU A 44 -8.84 15.38 13.57
C GLU A 44 -7.68 14.58 12.96
N PRO A 45 -6.45 14.76 13.47
CA PRO A 45 -5.32 13.94 13.05
C PRO A 45 -5.57 12.46 13.26
N ILE A 46 -5.26 11.63 12.26
CA ILE A 46 -5.40 10.19 12.37
C ILE A 46 -4.05 9.61 12.77
N GLN A 47 -3.92 9.16 14.03
CA GLN A 47 -2.73 8.50 14.53
C GLN A 47 -2.67 7.02 14.10
N ASN A 48 -1.48 6.50 13.82
CA ASN A 48 -1.22 5.10 13.47
C ASN A 48 -1.93 4.62 12.19
N ALA A 49 -2.35 5.53 11.30
CA ALA A 49 -2.76 5.16 9.96
C ALA A 49 -1.58 4.57 9.21
N ILE A 50 -1.79 3.46 8.52
CA ILE A 50 -0.83 2.83 7.64
C ILE A 50 -0.76 3.62 6.35
N VAL A 51 0.46 3.89 5.90
CA VAL A 51 0.71 4.61 4.66
C VAL A 51 1.62 3.76 3.80
N ASN A 52 1.12 3.38 2.62
CA ASN A 52 1.87 2.63 1.61
C ASN A 52 2.03 3.51 0.38
N CYS A 53 3.25 3.69 -0.12
CA CYS A 53 3.51 4.48 -1.32
C CYS A 53 4.06 3.61 -2.45
N TYR A 54 3.60 3.92 -3.65
CA TYR A 54 3.82 3.15 -4.87
C TYR A 54 4.26 4.08 -6.00
N ASP A 55 4.90 3.48 -6.98
CA ASP A 55 5.16 4.10 -8.28
C ASP A 55 4.08 3.68 -9.27
N HIS A 56 3.44 4.65 -9.90
CA HIS A 56 2.31 4.42 -10.80
C HIS A 56 2.79 4.17 -12.23
N ASP A 57 3.08 2.92 -12.55
CA ASP A 57 3.46 2.50 -13.90
C ASP A 57 2.24 1.99 -14.69
N TRP A 58 1.75 2.81 -15.63
CA TRP A 58 0.55 2.49 -16.45
C TRP A 58 0.72 1.17 -17.22
N PHE A 59 1.93 0.82 -17.67
CA PHE A 59 2.09 -0.06 -18.83
C PHE A 59 2.48 -1.52 -18.51
N PHE A 60 2.95 -1.85 -17.31
CA PHE A 60 3.33 -3.22 -16.93
C PHE A 60 3.15 -3.48 -15.42
N ASP A 61 1.90 -3.70 -15.01
CA ASP A 61 1.40 -4.67 -14.01
C ASP A 61 2.15 -4.95 -12.69
N ASP A 62 2.97 -4.04 -12.16
CA ASP A 62 3.35 -4.09 -10.76
C ASP A 62 3.46 -2.63 -10.27
N ASP A 63 2.43 -2.11 -9.59
CA ASP A 63 2.58 -0.87 -8.81
C ASP A 63 3.72 -1.11 -7.81
N ASP A 64 4.88 -0.56 -8.09
CA ASP A 64 6.08 -0.94 -7.38
C ASP A 64 6.08 -0.30 -6.00
N PHE A 65 5.81 -1.11 -4.98
CA PHE A 65 5.91 -0.72 -3.60
C PHE A 65 7.25 0.00 -3.33
N MET A 66 7.18 1.27 -2.97
CA MET A 66 8.35 2.12 -2.73
C MET A 66 8.77 2.10 -1.26
N THR A 67 7.80 2.32 -0.38
CA THR A 67 8.01 2.49 1.07
C THR A 67 6.68 2.43 1.81
N SER A 68 6.74 2.13 3.11
CA SER A 68 5.61 2.28 4.02
C SER A 68 6.01 2.86 5.36
N GLY A 69 5.01 3.33 6.11
CA GLY A 69 5.16 3.70 7.52
C GLY A 69 3.80 3.96 8.16
N THR A 70 3.82 4.59 9.33
CA THR A 70 2.60 4.93 10.07
C THR A 70 2.60 6.38 10.47
N THR A 71 1.41 7.00 10.51
CA THR A 71 1.26 8.38 10.96
C THR A 71 1.51 8.50 12.47
N ASP A 72 2.13 9.60 12.86
CA ASP A 72 2.42 9.95 14.24
C ASP A 72 1.23 10.64 14.94
N GLN A 73 1.48 11.23 16.11
CA GLN A 73 0.48 11.92 16.92
C GLN A 73 -0.13 13.16 16.24
N ASP A 74 0.60 13.77 15.31
CA ASP A 74 0.12 14.91 14.51
C ASP A 74 -0.61 14.44 13.24
N GLY A 75 -0.77 13.12 13.08
CA GLY A 75 -1.38 12.49 11.91
C GLY A 75 -0.47 12.54 10.69
N CYS A 76 0.83 12.82 10.85
CA CYS A 76 1.76 12.98 9.74
C CYS A 76 2.74 11.81 9.65
N VAL A 77 3.29 11.57 8.47
CA VAL A 77 4.37 10.62 8.26
C VAL A 77 5.42 11.19 7.32
N HIS A 78 6.68 10.89 7.63
CA HIS A 78 7.83 11.17 6.78
C HIS A 78 8.48 9.86 6.37
N LEU A 79 8.46 9.57 5.08
CA LEU A 79 8.98 8.33 4.51
C LEU A 79 10.18 8.61 3.63
N SER A 80 11.10 7.66 3.57
CA SER A 80 12.22 7.69 2.63
C SER A 80 12.18 6.44 1.77
N TYR A 81 12.24 6.59 0.46
CA TYR A 81 12.27 5.47 -0.47
C TYR A 81 13.64 5.37 -1.15
N ARG A 82 13.92 4.20 -1.72
CA ARG A 82 15.21 3.90 -2.36
C ARG A 82 15.13 4.05 -3.87
N ASN A 83 16.30 4.11 -4.50
CA ASN A 83 16.37 3.93 -5.94
C ASN A 83 16.06 2.47 -6.25
N LYS A 84 15.20 2.22 -7.23
CA LYS A 84 15.00 0.86 -7.76
C LYS A 84 16.35 0.38 -8.30
N SER A 85 16.71 -0.87 -7.99
CA SER A 85 18.05 -1.41 -8.23
C SER A 85 18.41 -1.36 -9.73
N THR A 86 19.38 -0.53 -10.10
CA THR A 86 19.89 -0.37 -11.48
C THR A 86 20.78 -1.55 -11.91
N ARG A 87 20.26 -2.78 -11.93
CA ARG A 87 20.99 -3.88 -12.56
C ARG A 87 20.89 -3.71 -14.06
N TRP A 88 22.05 -3.62 -14.72
CA TRP A 88 22.17 -3.40 -16.17
C TRP A 88 21.48 -4.45 -17.05
N TYR A 89 21.12 -5.61 -16.49
CA TYR A 89 20.37 -6.67 -17.17
C TYR A 89 18.86 -6.68 -16.83
N GLU A 90 18.37 -5.74 -16.01
CA GLU A 90 16.95 -5.59 -15.67
C GLU A 90 16.47 -4.15 -16.01
N PRO A 91 16.50 -3.75 -17.29
CA PRO A 91 16.16 -2.37 -17.72
C PRO A 91 14.70 -1.97 -17.46
N HIS A 92 13.83 -2.93 -17.15
CA HIS A 92 12.41 -2.70 -16.83
C HIS A 92 12.16 -2.50 -15.32
N LYS A 93 13.20 -2.55 -14.48
CA LYS A 93 13.08 -2.28 -13.04
C LYS A 93 13.49 -0.85 -12.69
N TRP A 94 13.17 0.11 -13.54
CA TRP A 94 13.33 1.52 -13.23
C TRP A 94 11.97 2.05 -12.79
N TRP A 95 11.99 3.09 -11.98
CA TRP A 95 10.78 3.80 -11.56
C TRP A 95 10.01 4.37 -12.76
N ASP A 96 10.68 4.58 -13.91
CA ASP A 96 9.99 4.62 -15.20
C ASP A 96 10.94 4.13 -16.32
N GLU A 97 10.37 3.65 -17.42
CA GLU A 97 11.07 3.09 -18.58
C GLU A 97 12.38 3.83 -18.96
N GLY A 98 13.48 3.08 -19.10
CA GLY A 98 14.73 3.57 -19.69
C GLY A 98 15.69 4.22 -18.70
N THR A 99 16.03 5.50 -18.89
CA THR A 99 16.98 6.25 -18.04
C THR A 99 16.31 7.22 -17.05
N SER A 100 14.98 7.13 -16.92
CA SER A 100 14.19 8.04 -16.08
C SER A 100 14.37 7.72 -14.60
N THR A 101 14.74 8.74 -13.83
CA THR A 101 14.81 8.66 -12.35
C THR A 101 13.69 9.49 -11.76
N LYS A 102 12.48 9.44 -12.33
CA LYS A 102 11.39 10.37 -12.02
C LYS A 102 10.08 9.62 -11.79
N PRO A 103 9.93 8.91 -10.66
CA PRO A 103 8.74 8.12 -10.36
C PRO A 103 7.45 8.96 -10.44
N ASP A 104 6.36 8.32 -10.83
CA ASP A 104 4.99 8.78 -10.72
C ASP A 104 4.42 8.34 -9.35
N ILE A 105 4.73 9.09 -8.28
CA ILE A 105 4.44 8.63 -6.91
C ILE A 105 2.97 8.86 -6.52
N PHE A 106 2.34 7.85 -5.91
CA PHE A 106 1.14 8.02 -5.09
C PHE A 106 1.25 7.24 -3.78
N CYS A 107 0.40 7.55 -2.82
CA CYS A 107 0.29 6.81 -1.57
C CYS A 107 -1.17 6.47 -1.25
N GLU A 108 -1.36 5.32 -0.62
CA GLU A 108 -2.61 4.91 0.01
C GLU A 108 -2.49 5.14 1.51
N VAL A 109 -3.50 5.77 2.10
CA VAL A 109 -3.69 5.85 3.56
C VAL A 109 -4.80 4.89 3.96
N SER A 110 -4.52 3.96 4.86
CA SER A 110 -5.46 2.97 5.37
C SER A 110 -5.25 2.72 6.86
N GLY A 111 -6.13 1.95 7.50
CA GLY A 111 -6.00 1.64 8.93
C GLY A 111 -7.27 1.04 9.51
N GLU A 112 -7.24 0.78 10.82
CA GLU A 112 -8.43 0.28 11.53
C GLU A 112 -9.56 1.31 11.46
N CYS A 113 -10.73 0.88 10.99
CA CYS A 113 -11.92 1.73 10.82
C CYS A 113 -11.73 2.89 9.80
N LEU A 114 -10.75 2.80 8.91
CA LEU A 114 -10.50 3.81 7.88
C LEU A 114 -10.75 3.21 6.50
N GLN A 115 -11.54 3.91 5.69
CA GLN A 115 -11.65 3.59 4.28
C GLN A 115 -10.32 3.92 3.58
N PRO A 116 -9.68 2.96 2.89
CA PRO A 116 -8.45 3.22 2.12
C PRO A 116 -8.65 4.42 1.20
N THR A 117 -7.71 5.36 1.21
CA THR A 117 -7.81 6.60 0.45
C THR A 117 -6.47 6.88 -0.25
N ASN A 118 -6.51 6.99 -1.57
CA ASN A 118 -5.34 7.30 -2.39
C ASN A 118 -5.09 8.81 -2.48
N THR A 119 -3.82 9.20 -2.51
CA THR A 119 -3.41 10.55 -2.89
C THR A 119 -3.52 10.77 -4.39
N ASN A 120 -3.54 12.03 -4.82
CA ASN A 120 -3.27 12.35 -6.23
C ASN A 120 -1.86 11.88 -6.63
N VAL A 121 -1.70 11.43 -7.87
CA VAL A 121 -0.39 11.02 -8.41
C VAL A 121 0.50 12.25 -8.66
N LYS A 122 1.73 12.24 -8.13
CA LYS A 122 2.79 13.20 -8.44
C LYS A 122 3.61 12.69 -9.62
N LYS A 123 3.23 13.11 -10.82
CA LYS A 123 3.90 12.67 -12.05
C LYS A 123 5.32 13.21 -12.17
N LYS A 124 6.25 12.35 -12.61
CA LYS A 124 7.63 12.63 -12.95
C LYS A 124 8.38 13.33 -11.83
N HIS A 125 8.18 12.84 -10.60
CA HIS A 125 8.66 13.49 -9.39
C HIS A 125 10.19 13.57 -9.37
N ASN A 126 10.70 14.76 -9.04
CA ASN A 126 12.14 14.95 -8.86
C ASN A 126 12.56 14.38 -7.50
N GLN A 127 13.27 13.25 -7.51
CA GLN A 127 13.69 12.56 -6.29
C GLN A 127 14.56 13.41 -5.34
N ASN A 128 15.26 14.43 -5.85
CA ASN A 128 16.01 15.39 -5.02
C ASN A 128 15.12 16.39 -4.28
N SER A 129 13.80 16.32 -4.47
CA SER A 129 12.81 17.17 -3.82
C SER A 129 11.84 16.35 -2.98
N LEU A 130 11.31 16.96 -1.93
CA LEU A 130 10.30 16.34 -1.09
C LEU A 130 9.01 16.12 -1.89
N ALA A 131 8.53 14.88 -1.96
CA ALA A 131 7.18 14.57 -2.42
C ALA A 131 6.18 14.88 -1.30
N ASP A 132 5.77 16.14 -1.20
CA ASP A 132 4.79 16.59 -0.21
C ASP A 132 3.36 16.50 -0.76
N PHE A 133 2.57 15.56 -0.24
CA PHE A 133 1.16 15.37 -0.59
C PHE A 133 0.20 16.22 0.25
N GLY A 134 0.71 16.97 1.24
CA GLY A 134 -0.11 17.78 2.13
C GLY A 134 -0.99 16.96 3.05
N THR A 135 -2.22 17.42 3.28
CA THR A 135 -3.22 16.72 4.11
C THR A 135 -4.23 15.99 3.24
N ILE A 136 -4.43 14.71 3.54
CA ILE A 136 -5.44 13.84 2.95
C ILE A 136 -6.55 13.64 3.96
N PHE A 137 -7.79 13.78 3.49
CA PHE A 137 -8.98 13.54 4.30
C PHE A 137 -9.47 12.11 4.06
N VAL A 138 -9.44 11.31 5.11
CA VAL A 138 -9.78 9.88 5.09
C VAL A 138 -11.13 9.69 5.78
N GLU A 139 -12.01 8.91 5.17
CA GLU A 139 -13.31 8.62 5.74
C GLU A 139 -13.21 7.54 6.84
N GLU A 140 -13.75 7.85 8.02
CA GLU A 140 -13.96 6.87 9.06
C GLU A 140 -15.13 5.98 8.64
N ASN A 141 -14.87 4.69 8.52
CA ASN A 141 -15.87 3.75 8.05
C ASN A 141 -15.81 2.48 8.89
N ASN A 142 -16.87 2.28 9.69
CA ASN A 142 -16.96 1.16 10.63
C ASN A 142 -16.94 -0.21 9.95
N ASN A 143 -17.22 -0.26 8.66
CA ASN A 143 -17.10 -1.48 7.89
C ASN A 143 -15.62 -1.94 7.88
N PHE A 144 -14.65 -1.00 7.83
CA PHE A 144 -13.22 -1.30 7.90
C PHE A 144 -12.68 -1.52 9.32
N CYS A 145 -13.55 -1.60 10.33
CA CYS A 145 -13.13 -1.94 11.69
C CYS A 145 -12.85 -3.44 11.82
N GLY A 146 -11.69 -3.78 12.40
CA GLY A 146 -11.31 -5.16 12.72
C GLY A 146 -10.30 -5.79 11.77
N LYS A 147 -9.95 -7.06 12.01
CA LYS A 147 -8.89 -7.80 11.31
C LYS A 147 -9.33 -8.36 9.94
N GLY A 148 -10.25 -7.70 9.25
CA GLY A 148 -10.57 -8.06 7.87
C GLY A 148 -9.35 -7.82 7.01
N ASN A 149 -8.96 -8.77 6.14
CA ASN A 149 -8.05 -8.44 5.06
C ASN A 149 -8.92 -8.15 3.84
N TRP A 150 -9.10 -6.89 3.51
CA TRP A 150 -9.51 -6.45 2.19
C TRP A 150 -8.32 -6.57 1.23
N ASN A 151 -8.57 -7.04 0.01
CA ASN A 151 -7.55 -7.35 -0.99
C ASN A 151 -7.82 -6.72 -2.36
N GLY A 152 -8.61 -5.65 -2.40
CA GLY A 152 -8.97 -4.99 -3.65
C GLY A 152 -9.88 -5.85 -4.53
N CYS A 153 -9.89 -5.60 -5.85
CA CYS A 153 -10.82 -6.25 -6.78
C CYS A 153 -10.43 -7.65 -7.26
N GLY A 154 -9.76 -8.48 -6.45
CA GLY A 154 -9.29 -9.78 -6.96
C GLY A 154 -8.96 -10.88 -5.95
N GLN A 155 -9.48 -12.07 -6.23
CA GLN A 155 -8.93 -13.32 -5.69
C GLN A 155 -7.48 -13.48 -6.18
N ARG A 156 -6.59 -13.93 -5.28
CA ARG A 156 -5.14 -14.17 -5.51
C ARG A 156 -4.80 -15.04 -6.74
N GLU A 157 -5.80 -15.62 -7.42
CA GLU A 157 -5.69 -16.58 -8.51
C GLU A 157 -5.98 -16.00 -9.92
N LEU A 158 -6.52 -14.78 -10.02
CA LEU A 158 -6.63 -14.11 -11.31
C LEU A 158 -5.24 -13.68 -11.83
N PRO A 159 -4.98 -13.71 -13.15
CA PRO A 159 -3.78 -13.12 -13.72
C PRO A 159 -3.63 -11.68 -13.23
N GLY A 160 -2.43 -11.28 -12.80
CA GLY A 160 -2.17 -9.95 -12.21
C GLY A 160 -2.75 -8.80 -13.04
N TRP A 161 -2.63 -8.87 -14.37
CA TRP A 161 -3.20 -7.87 -15.27
C TRP A 161 -4.73 -7.70 -15.16
N ILE A 162 -5.49 -8.73 -14.76
CA ILE A 162 -6.95 -8.61 -14.53
C ILE A 162 -7.23 -7.96 -13.18
N GLN A 163 -6.45 -8.28 -12.15
CA GLN A 163 -6.56 -7.64 -10.82
C GLN A 163 -6.21 -6.15 -10.93
N HIS A 164 -5.12 -5.83 -11.64
CA HIS A 164 -4.71 -4.45 -11.89
C HIS A 164 -5.60 -3.73 -12.89
N ALA A 165 -6.14 -4.40 -13.93
CA ALA A 165 -7.15 -3.80 -14.81
C ALA A 165 -8.46 -3.51 -14.06
N ALA A 166 -8.87 -4.38 -13.14
CA ALA A 166 -9.98 -4.13 -12.26
C ALA A 166 -9.73 -2.86 -11.43
N ASP A 167 -8.61 -2.79 -10.73
CA ASP A 167 -8.32 -1.68 -9.83
C ASP A 167 -8.03 -0.36 -10.58
N SER A 168 -7.24 -0.40 -11.66
CA SER A 168 -6.72 0.77 -12.38
C SER A 168 -7.63 1.28 -13.50
N ILE A 169 -8.37 0.40 -14.20
CA ILE A 169 -9.20 0.81 -15.35
C ILE A 169 -10.64 1.12 -14.92
N SER A 170 -11.17 0.40 -13.93
CA SER A 170 -12.59 0.55 -13.55
C SER A 170 -12.84 1.61 -12.48
N GLY A 171 -11.84 1.93 -11.65
CA GLY A 171 -12.04 2.78 -10.49
C GLY A 171 -12.89 2.14 -9.39
N PHE A 172 -13.04 0.81 -9.40
CA PHE A 172 -13.89 0.07 -8.44
C PHE A 172 -13.18 -0.40 -7.16
N GLN A 173 -11.91 0.00 -6.95
CA GLN A 173 -11.10 -0.48 -5.82
C GLN A 173 -11.82 -0.28 -4.47
N ASP A 174 -12.43 0.89 -4.25
CA ASP A 174 -13.18 1.18 -3.03
C ASP A 174 -14.39 0.27 -2.87
N GLN A 175 -15.09 -0.03 -3.97
CA GLN A 175 -16.27 -0.90 -3.99
C GLN A 175 -15.88 -2.35 -3.70
N CYS A 176 -14.76 -2.81 -4.22
CA CYS A 176 -14.24 -4.14 -3.94
C CYS A 176 -13.82 -4.28 -2.48
N ASN A 177 -13.14 -3.27 -1.94
CA ASN A 177 -12.79 -3.22 -0.52
C ASN A 177 -14.04 -3.24 0.38
N LEU A 178 -15.10 -2.49 0.03
CA LEU A 178 -16.38 -2.53 0.72
C LEU A 178 -17.06 -3.91 0.63
N HIS A 179 -16.89 -4.61 -0.50
CA HIS A 179 -17.42 -5.95 -0.70
C HIS A 179 -16.73 -7.01 0.16
N ASP A 180 -15.40 -7.01 0.24
CA ASP A 180 -14.61 -7.90 1.11
C ASP A 180 -15.01 -7.71 2.59
N VAL A 181 -15.20 -6.45 2.96
CA VAL A 181 -15.69 -6.09 4.27
C VAL A 181 -17.11 -6.60 4.51
N CYS A 182 -18.01 -6.50 3.51
CA CYS A 182 -19.35 -7.05 3.62
C CYS A 182 -19.33 -8.58 3.81
N TYR A 183 -18.43 -9.30 3.15
CA TYR A 183 -18.27 -10.74 3.34
C TYR A 183 -17.92 -11.11 4.79
N SER A 184 -17.15 -10.26 5.46
CA SER A 184 -16.83 -10.41 6.89
C SER A 184 -18.03 -10.12 7.82
N ASN A 185 -19.15 -9.60 7.32
CA ASN A 185 -20.36 -9.35 8.11
C ASN A 185 -21.19 -10.63 8.29
N CYS A 186 -21.22 -11.15 9.52
CA CYS A 186 -21.96 -12.38 9.87
C CYS A 186 -23.49 -12.25 9.78
N ASP A 187 -24.01 -11.02 9.70
CA ASP A 187 -25.44 -10.74 9.68
C ASP A 187 -26.04 -10.66 8.28
N LYS A 188 -25.24 -10.35 7.26
CA LYS A 188 -25.68 -10.24 5.86
C LYS A 188 -25.62 -11.58 5.11
N THR A 189 -26.41 -11.75 4.06
CA THR A 189 -26.24 -12.85 3.10
C THR A 189 -25.21 -12.50 2.03
N ARG A 190 -24.66 -13.50 1.34
CA ARG A 190 -23.74 -13.26 0.23
C ARG A 190 -24.43 -12.47 -0.87
N THR A 191 -25.65 -12.86 -1.24
CA THR A 191 -26.44 -12.11 -2.23
C THR A 191 -26.71 -10.66 -1.79
N GLN A 192 -26.85 -10.36 -0.50
CA GLN A 192 -26.95 -8.97 -0.05
C GLN A 192 -25.66 -8.18 -0.33
N CYS A 193 -24.49 -8.77 -0.03
CA CYS A 193 -23.20 -8.15 -0.30
C CYS A 193 -22.95 -7.92 -1.80
N GLU A 194 -23.29 -8.88 -2.65
CA GLU A 194 -23.12 -8.76 -4.10
C GLU A 194 -24.02 -7.66 -4.69
N ASN A 195 -25.27 -7.59 -4.24
CA ASN A 195 -26.19 -6.53 -4.67
C ASN A 195 -25.72 -5.13 -4.22
N GLU A 196 -25.17 -5.00 -3.01
CA GLU A 196 -24.56 -3.75 -2.53
C GLU A 196 -23.33 -3.39 -3.36
N PHE A 197 -22.42 -4.34 -3.60
CA PHE A 197 -21.24 -4.16 -4.45
C PHE A 197 -21.60 -3.66 -5.85
N ARG A 198 -22.59 -4.30 -6.51
CA ARG A 198 -23.11 -3.85 -7.81
C ARG A 198 -23.63 -2.41 -7.73
N LYS A 199 -24.45 -2.12 -6.72
CA LYS A 199 -25.03 -0.78 -6.55
C LYS A 199 -23.95 0.29 -6.37
N ASP A 200 -22.91 -0.01 -5.59
CA ASP A 200 -21.84 0.94 -5.30
C ASP A 200 -20.97 1.18 -6.55
N MET A 201 -20.67 0.14 -7.35
CA MET A 201 -19.99 0.29 -8.64
C MET A 201 -20.81 1.12 -9.63
N PHE A 202 -22.13 0.89 -9.71
CA PHE A 202 -23.03 1.70 -10.53
C PHE A 202 -23.04 3.17 -10.09
N GLY A 203 -22.89 3.42 -8.79
CA GLY A 203 -22.71 4.76 -8.24
C GLY A 203 -21.47 5.47 -8.81
N VAL A 204 -20.35 4.76 -8.92
CA VAL A 204 -19.12 5.28 -9.56
C VAL A 204 -19.33 5.56 -11.03
N CYS A 205 -20.04 4.68 -11.74
CA CYS A 205 -20.27 4.82 -13.18
C CYS A 205 -21.13 6.03 -13.57
N ASN A 206 -22.01 6.49 -12.68
CA ASN A 206 -22.85 7.68 -12.89
C ASN A 206 -23.59 7.68 -14.25
N GLY A 207 -24.09 6.51 -14.66
CA GLY A 207 -24.82 6.32 -15.93
C GLY A 207 -23.95 6.11 -17.18
N ASP A 208 -22.63 6.02 -17.05
CA ASP A 208 -21.78 5.60 -18.17
C ASP A 208 -22.00 4.11 -18.49
N TRP A 209 -22.58 3.85 -19.65
CA TRP A 209 -22.92 2.49 -20.10
C TRP A 209 -21.72 1.53 -20.12
N SER A 210 -20.54 2.00 -20.53
CA SER A 210 -19.37 1.12 -20.65
C SER A 210 -18.82 0.73 -19.28
N CYS A 211 -18.85 1.65 -18.32
CA CYS A 211 -18.55 1.39 -16.92
C CYS A 211 -19.60 0.46 -16.29
N GLU A 212 -20.90 0.71 -16.50
CA GLU A 212 -21.96 -0.13 -15.93
C GLU A 212 -21.91 -1.58 -16.46
N PHE A 213 -21.59 -1.76 -17.75
CA PHE A 213 -21.34 -3.08 -18.32
C PHE A 213 -20.18 -3.80 -17.62
N LEU A 214 -19.09 -3.07 -17.31
CA LEU A 214 -17.97 -3.63 -16.56
C LEU A 214 -18.39 -3.97 -15.12
N ALA A 215 -19.13 -3.10 -14.44
CA ALA A 215 -19.67 -3.35 -13.10
C ALA A 215 -20.55 -4.61 -13.06
N ASP A 216 -21.37 -4.83 -14.09
CA ASP A 216 -22.17 -6.05 -14.23
C ASP A 216 -21.30 -7.30 -14.42
N LEU A 217 -20.18 -7.20 -15.14
CA LEU A 217 -19.22 -8.29 -15.28
C LEU A 217 -18.57 -8.65 -13.93
N PHE A 218 -18.16 -7.65 -13.14
CA PHE A 218 -17.63 -7.84 -11.78
C PHE A 218 -18.65 -8.50 -10.86
N HIS A 219 -19.88 -7.96 -10.83
CA HIS A 219 -20.96 -8.52 -10.04
C HIS A 219 -21.25 -9.99 -10.41
N THR A 220 -21.33 -10.30 -11.71
CA THR A 220 -21.54 -11.67 -12.18
C THR A 220 -20.39 -12.58 -11.74
N GLY A 221 -19.15 -12.10 -11.81
CA GLY A 221 -17.97 -12.84 -11.34
C GLY A 221 -18.07 -13.23 -9.86
N VAL A 222 -18.42 -12.29 -8.99
CA VAL A 222 -18.56 -12.57 -7.55
C VAL A 222 -19.80 -13.42 -7.23
N THR A 223 -20.91 -13.28 -7.97
CA THR A 223 -22.08 -14.13 -7.79
C THR A 223 -21.82 -15.59 -8.16
N GLU A 224 -21.02 -15.86 -9.19
CA GLU A 224 -20.72 -17.23 -9.61
C GLU A 224 -19.54 -17.86 -8.84
N LEU A 225 -18.56 -17.05 -8.40
CA LEU A 225 -17.28 -17.55 -7.85
C LEU A 225 -16.96 -17.07 -6.43
N GLY A 226 -17.81 -16.25 -5.81
CA GLY A 226 -17.54 -15.58 -4.53
C GLY A 226 -17.81 -16.43 -3.29
N GLU A 227 -18.42 -17.62 -3.42
CA GLU A 227 -18.79 -18.47 -2.28
C GLU A 227 -17.59 -18.80 -1.36
N ASP A 228 -16.49 -19.28 -1.95
CA ASP A 228 -15.29 -19.65 -1.20
C ASP A 228 -14.63 -18.44 -0.52
N SER A 229 -14.68 -17.27 -1.16
CA SER A 229 -14.18 -16.01 -0.60
C SER A 229 -15.03 -15.57 0.59
N CYS A 230 -16.36 -15.62 0.47
CA CYS A 230 -17.29 -15.34 1.56
C CYS A 230 -17.02 -16.26 2.77
N LEU A 231 -16.85 -17.56 2.54
CA LEU A 231 -16.56 -18.53 3.61
C LEU A 231 -15.22 -18.25 4.29
N ALA A 232 -14.18 -17.95 3.51
CA ALA A 232 -12.86 -17.62 4.03
C ALA A 232 -12.92 -16.36 4.92
N ASP A 233 -13.64 -15.32 4.49
CA ASP A 233 -13.78 -14.06 5.21
C ASP A 233 -14.54 -14.24 6.52
N ARG A 234 -15.66 -14.95 6.49
CA ARG A 234 -16.45 -15.24 7.70
C ARG A 234 -15.71 -16.09 8.70
N LYS A 235 -14.88 -17.02 8.23
CA LYS A 235 -14.02 -17.80 9.11
C LYS A 235 -12.94 -16.93 9.75
N ARG A 236 -12.35 -15.99 9.01
CA ARG A 236 -11.39 -15.01 9.54
C ARG A 236 -12.05 -14.07 10.56
N ALA A 237 -13.27 -13.63 10.27
CA ALA A 237 -14.10 -12.82 11.15
C ALA A 237 -14.70 -13.59 12.34
N GLN A 238 -14.45 -14.91 12.45
CA GLN A 238 -14.94 -15.78 13.52
C GLN A 238 -16.47 -15.83 13.63
N CYS A 239 -17.18 -15.78 12.48
CA CYS A 239 -18.61 -15.96 12.44
C CYS A 239 -19.04 -17.36 12.92
N SER A 240 -20.23 -17.44 13.52
CA SER A 240 -20.89 -18.72 13.84
C SER A 240 -21.21 -19.52 12.58
N ASP A 241 -21.58 -20.80 12.75
CA ASP A 241 -22.02 -21.66 11.65
C ASP A 241 -23.22 -21.05 10.90
N ASP A 242 -24.16 -20.42 11.62
CA ASP A 242 -25.28 -19.70 11.03
C ASP A 242 -24.81 -18.52 10.17
N GLY A 243 -23.79 -17.78 10.62
CA GLY A 243 -23.16 -16.71 9.85
C GLY A 243 -22.47 -17.25 8.59
N GLN A 244 -21.76 -18.38 8.68
CA GLN A 244 -21.13 -19.02 7.53
C GLN A 244 -22.17 -19.54 6.52
N ASN A 245 -23.29 -20.11 6.99
CA ASN A 245 -24.37 -20.65 6.15
C ASN A 245 -25.07 -19.58 5.29
N LYS A 246 -24.94 -18.31 5.65
CA LYS A 246 -25.43 -17.20 4.82
C LYS A 246 -24.58 -16.96 3.56
N CYS A 247 -23.46 -17.65 3.36
CA CYS A 247 -22.71 -17.60 2.09
C CYS A 247 -23.39 -18.38 0.96
N PHE A 248 -24.28 -19.31 1.31
CA PHE A 248 -25.06 -20.11 0.36
C PHE A 248 -26.45 -19.50 0.07
N GLN A 249 -26.68 -18.25 0.51
CA GLN A 249 -27.93 -17.49 0.41
C GLN A 249 -27.71 -16.17 -0.31
#